data_AF-A0A165PLR3-F1
#
_entry.id   AF-A0A165PLR3-F1
#
_cell.length_a   1.000
_cell.length_b   1.000
_cell.length_c   1.000
_cell.angle_alpha   90.00
_cell.angle_beta   90.00
_cell.angle_gamma   90.00
#
_symmetry.space_group_name_H-M   'P 1'
#
loop_
_entity.id
_entity.type
_entity.pdbx_description
1 polymer ?
#
loop_
_entity_poly.entity_id
_entity_poly.type
_entity_poly.pdbx_seq_one_letter_code
_entity_poly.pdbx_strand_id
1 'polypeptide(L)' 'GQRLASVIPVSQIYQSVHLFPKFGPVVPQEWTSSSVLDDAPAFFVNLFLDHHNFVMLV' A
#
# COMPACT_ATOMS: atom_id res chain seq x y z
N GLY A 1 -16.88 -2.24 -12.62
CA GLY A 1 -16.33 -0.91 -12.31
C GLY A 1 -15.15 -0.66 -13.21
N GLN A 2 -14.99 0.56 -13.73
CA GLN A 2 -13.89 0.91 -14.64
C GLN A 2 -12.66 1.27 -13.80
N ARG A 3 -11.50 0.65 -14.07
CA ARG A 3 -10.25 0.91 -13.35
C ARG A 3 -9.85 2.37 -13.56
N LEU A 4 -9.93 3.18 -12.52
CA LEU A 4 -9.55 4.59 -12.56
C LEU A 4 -8.03 4.68 -12.50
N ALA A 5 -7.40 4.91 -13.65
CA ALA A 5 -5.99 5.26 -13.75
C ALA A 5 -5.85 6.73 -14.12
N SER A 6 -4.79 7.38 -13.65
CA SER A 6 -4.44 8.75 -14.04
C SER A 6 -2.94 8.86 -14.31
N VAL A 7 -2.56 9.77 -15.20
CA VAL A 7 -1.16 10.14 -15.41
C VAL A 7 -0.88 11.33 -14.50
N ILE A 8 0.13 11.19 -13.63
CA ILE A 8 0.54 12.23 -12.68
C ILE A 8 1.99 12.66 -12.91
N PRO A 9 2.37 13.92 -12.65
CA PRO A 9 3.76 14.34 -12.62
C PRO A 9 4.57 13.53 -11.60
N VAL A 10 5.82 13.18 -11.96
CA VAL A 10 6.73 12.45 -11.06
C VAL A 10 6.97 13.20 -9.75
N SER A 11 6.94 14.54 -9.77
CA SER A 11 7.09 15.37 -8.57
C SER A 11 5.97 15.19 -7.53
N GLN A 12 4.86 14.54 -7.88
CA GLN A 12 3.79 14.20 -6.94
C GLN A 12 3.98 12.83 -6.28
N ILE A 13 4.99 12.05 -6.71
CA ILE A 13 5.37 10.78 -6.10
C ILE A 13 6.37 11.09 -4.98
N TYR A 14 5.97 10.84 -3.74
CA TYR A 14 6.83 11.10 -2.57
C TYR A 14 7.80 9.96 -2.33
N GLN A 15 7.29 8.74 -2.11
CA GLN A 15 8.09 7.56 -1.81
C GLN A 15 7.28 6.27 -2.00
N SER A 16 8.00 5.15 -2.08
CA SER A 16 7.40 3.82 -1.95
C SER A 16 6.90 3.58 -0.53
N VAL A 17 5.85 2.79 -0.38
CA VAL A 17 5.29 2.40 0.92
C VAL A 17 5.13 0.89 1.01
N HIS A 18 5.18 0.37 2.23
CA HIS A 18 4.87 -1.04 2.49
C HIS A 18 3.39 -1.18 2.83
N LEU A 19 2.67 -1.89 1.98
CA LEU A 19 1.22 -2.10 2.10
C LEU A 19 0.92 -3.45 2.74
N PHE A 20 -0.07 -3.46 3.62
CA PHE A 20 -0.66 -4.69 4.17
C PHE A 20 -2.14 -4.75 3.77
N PRO A 21 -2.59 -5.76 3.02
CA PRO A 21 -3.99 -5.84 2.60
C PRO A 21 -4.88 -6.02 3.82
N LYS A 22 -5.99 -5.29 3.87
CA LYS A 22 -7.01 -5.45 4.90
C LYS A 22 -7.95 -6.58 4.51
N PHE A 23 -7.94 -7.66 5.29
CA PHE A 23 -8.87 -8.77 5.17
C PHE A 23 -9.54 -9.06 6.53
N GLY A 24 -10.58 -9.90 6.50
CA GLY A 24 -11.30 -10.32 7.70
C GLY A 24 -10.54 -11.36 8.52
N PRO A 25 -11.24 -12.23 9.26
CA PRO A 25 -10.60 -13.30 10.03
C PRO A 25 -9.83 -14.32 9.17
N VAL A 26 -10.19 -14.46 7.89
CA VAL A 26 -9.58 -15.39 6.94
C VAL A 26 -9.19 -14.63 5.68
N VAL A 27 -7.95 -14.83 5.23
CA VAL A 27 -7.46 -14.27 3.97
C VAL A 27 -8.02 -15.06 2.78
N PRO A 28 -8.51 -14.41 1.72
CA PRO A 28 -8.91 -15.10 0.49
C PRO A 28 -7.73 -15.86 -0.12
N GLN A 29 -7.94 -17.14 -0.46
CA GLN A 29 -6.86 -18.02 -0.92
C GLN A 29 -6.49 -17.81 -2.40
N GLU A 30 -7.42 -17.24 -3.16
CA GLU A 30 -7.25 -16.88 -4.56
C GLU A 30 -6.31 -15.69 -4.76
N TRP A 31 -6.03 -14.93 -3.70
CA TRP A 31 -5.15 -13.77 -3.78
C TRP A 31 -3.72 -14.19 -4.10
N THR A 32 -3.17 -13.53 -5.11
CA THR A 32 -1.74 -13.58 -5.44
C THR A 32 -1.10 -12.23 -5.19
N SER A 33 0.22 -12.17 -5.23
CA SER A 33 0.94 -10.90 -5.13
C SER A 33 0.55 -9.89 -6.22
N SER A 34 0.09 -10.36 -7.39
CA SER A 34 -0.35 -9.50 -8.48
C SER A 34 -1.84 -9.14 -8.41
N SER A 35 -2.70 -10.02 -7.90
CA SER A 35 -4.14 -9.77 -7.86
C SER A 35 -4.56 -8.94 -6.66
N VAL A 36 -3.86 -9.09 -5.52
CA VAL A 36 -4.25 -8.47 -4.25
C VAL A 36 -4.35 -6.94 -4.32
N LEU A 37 -3.57 -6.29 -5.18
CA LEU A 37 -3.60 -4.82 -5.36
C LEU A 37 -4.91 -4.32 -5.98
N ASP A 38 -5.54 -5.14 -6.83
CA ASP A 38 -6.83 -4.81 -7.45
C ASP A 38 -8.01 -5.40 -6.64
N ASP A 39 -7.81 -6.53 -5.94
CA ASP A 39 -8.87 -7.27 -5.25
C ASP A 39 -9.13 -6.81 -3.79
N ALA A 40 -8.10 -6.32 -3.08
CA ALA A 40 -8.23 -5.96 -1.68
C ALA A 40 -9.04 -4.65 -1.49
N PRO A 41 -9.97 -4.60 -0.53
CA PRO A 41 -10.83 -3.42 -0.35
C PRO A 41 -10.09 -2.20 0.22
N ALA A 42 -8.98 -2.42 0.92
CA ALA A 42 -8.14 -1.37 1.50
C ALA A 42 -6.77 -1.94 1.91
N PHE A 43 -5.83 -1.04 2.18
CA PHE A 43 -4.50 -1.37 2.69
C PHE A 43 -4.17 -0.55 3.94
N PHE A 44 -3.47 -1.16 4.89
CA PHE A 44 -2.73 -0.44 5.91
C PHE A 44 -1.34 -0.09 5.38
N VAL A 45 -0.82 1.06 5.78
CA VAL A 45 0.53 1.52 5.41
C VAL A 45 1.45 1.36 6.62
N ASN A 46 2.64 0.81 6.42
CA ASN A 46 3.65 0.78 7.48
C ASN A 46 4.16 2.20 7.79
N LEU A 47 3.85 2.71 8.98
CA LEU A 47 4.29 4.03 9.44
C LEU A 47 5.77 4.06 9.90
N PHE A 48 6.39 2.89 10.10
CA PHE A 48 7.71 2.75 10.71
C PHE A 48 8.87 2.62 9.72
N LEU A 49 8.59 2.52 8.42
CA LEU A 49 9.62 2.43 7.38
C LEU A 49 10.15 3.78 6.91
N ASP A 50 9.51 4.87 7.30
CA ASP A 50 10.01 6.20 7.00
C ASP A 50 11.04 6.61 8.05
N HIS A 51 12.31 6.63 7.64
CA HIS A 51 13.42 7.15 8.44
C HIS A 51 13.27 8.65 8.76
N HIS A 52 12.35 9.37 8.10
CA HIS A 52 11.97 10.74 8.46
C HIS A 52 10.92 10.82 9.57
N ASN A 53 10.17 9.74 9.84
CA ASN A 53 9.21 9.70 10.96
C ASN A 53 9.84 9.27 12.28
N PHE A 54 11.02 8.64 12.23
CA PHE A 54 11.79 8.25 13.40
C PHE A 54 13.07 9.05 13.46
N VAL A 55 13.03 10.18 14.18
CA VAL A 55 14.26 10.77 14.71
C VAL A 55 14.79 9.78 15.73
N MET A 56 15.85 9.06 15.39
CA MET A 56 16.67 8.37 16.37
C MET A 56 17.29 9.46 17.26
N LEU A 57 16.72 9.67 18.45
CA LEU A 57 17.38 10.47 19.49
C LEU A 57 18.57 9.64 19.98
N VAL A 58 19.75 9.96 19.45
CA VAL A 58 21.04 9.58 20.05
C VAL A 58 21.45 10.60 21.10
#